data_AF-X1UEQ9-F1
#
_entry.id   AF-X1UEQ9-F1
#
_cell.length_a   1.000
_cell.length_b   1.000
_cell.length_c   1.000
_cell.angle_alpha   90.00
_cell.angle_beta   90.00
_cell.angle_gamma   90.00
#
_symmetry.space_group_name_H-M   'P 1'
#
loop_
_entity.id
_entity.type
_entity.pdbx_description
1 polymer ?
#
loop_
_entity_poly.entity_id
_entity_poly.type
_entity_poly.pdbx_seq_one_letter_code
_entity_poly.pdbx_strand_id
1 'polypeptide(L)'
;NINNEVITRLDKWSKKILAPMWDKNYDLFRHYGWLDEESIKSLKELKSFPFPFNIFAPFVVLMSVWLSYAKTFMYNVSSDIRRKLNTEYNPEDAAPSSLIPAAFIAPEKTTEIRQIIRNQGFSEEQIDLMFLSMYRMYDENVVRNLYLRGVLSEEGLYERMRELGYTDTRIKEMVQGWPVIPNVADLFHLVAKEAFEPDMIEHYGYADEFPEDQVKWLKMQGLSREWALKFWYAHWDTPSIQHGFEMLHRQDP
;
A
#
# COMPACT_ATOMS: atom_id res chain seq x y z
N ASN A 1 36.36 50.95 35.99
CA ASN A 1 37.57 50.82 35.16
C ASN A 1 38.44 49.58 35.42
N ILE A 2 38.38 48.94 36.59
CA ILE A 2 39.22 47.75 36.88
C ILE A 2 38.84 46.52 36.02
N ASN A 3 37.55 46.34 35.70
CA ASN A 3 37.09 45.20 34.87
C ASN A 3 37.60 45.21 33.42
N ASN A 4 37.63 46.37 32.75
CA ASN A 4 38.01 46.41 31.32
C ASN A 4 39.51 46.20 31.10
N GLU A 5 40.35 46.65 32.03
CA GLU A 5 41.79 46.44 31.94
C GLU A 5 42.16 44.96 32.18
N VAL A 6 41.49 44.32 33.15
CA VAL A 6 41.64 42.89 33.43
C VAL A 6 41.18 42.04 32.23
N ILE A 7 40.01 42.35 31.64
CA ILE A 7 39.50 41.66 30.44
C ILE A 7 40.46 41.82 29.26
N THR A 8 40.99 43.01 29.03
CA THR A 8 41.96 43.27 27.94
C THR A 8 43.27 42.51 28.14
N ARG A 9 43.76 42.43 29.39
CA ARG A 9 44.95 41.65 29.72
C ARG A 9 44.71 40.14 29.53
N LEU A 10 43.55 39.64 29.94
CA LEU A 10 43.16 38.23 29.76
C LEU A 10 42.96 37.88 28.28
N ASP A 11 42.36 38.75 27.48
CA ASP A 11 42.23 38.58 26.03
C ASP A 11 43.61 38.48 25.36
N LYS A 12 44.51 39.43 25.66
CA LYS A 12 45.88 39.42 25.13
C LYS A 12 46.67 38.19 25.56
N TRP A 13 46.51 37.76 26.82
CA TRP A 13 47.12 36.52 27.33
C TRP A 13 46.58 35.28 26.59
N SER A 14 45.26 35.17 26.43
CA SER A 14 44.61 34.03 25.75
C SER A 14 45.06 33.91 24.30
N LYS A 15 45.14 35.02 23.56
CA LYS A 15 45.64 35.06 22.18
C LYS A 15 47.12 34.71 22.09
N LYS A 16 47.94 35.07 23.09
CA LYS A 16 49.37 34.74 23.09
C LYS A 16 49.66 33.27 23.43
N ILE A 17 48.92 32.70 24.37
CA ILE A 17 49.22 31.38 24.95
C ILE A 17 48.37 30.27 24.31
N LEU A 18 47.07 30.48 24.13
CA LEU A 18 46.14 29.44 23.68
C LEU A 18 46.05 29.37 22.15
N ALA A 19 46.22 30.49 21.43
CA ALA A 19 46.13 30.46 19.97
C ALA A 19 47.16 29.52 19.30
N PRO A 20 48.45 29.48 19.71
CA PRO A 20 49.42 28.53 19.15
C PRO A 20 49.07 27.06 19.48
N MET A 21 48.51 26.83 20.67
CA MET A 21 48.02 25.50 21.05
C MET A 21 46.87 25.05 20.14
N TRP A 22 45.94 25.95 19.80
CA TRP A 22 44.85 25.64 18.88
C TRP A 22 45.33 25.34 17.47
N ASP A 23 46.30 26.09 16.95
CA ASP A 23 46.88 25.81 15.62
C ASP A 23 47.50 24.42 15.58
N LYS A 24 48.30 24.07 16.59
CA LYS A 24 48.93 22.75 16.67
C LYS A 24 47.92 21.61 16.67
N ASN A 25 46.76 21.79 17.31
CA ASN A 25 45.71 20.78 17.31
C ASN A 25 44.99 20.69 15.95
N TYR A 26 44.73 21.82 15.28
CA TYR A 26 44.14 21.80 13.95
C TYR A 26 45.08 21.16 12.91
N ASP A 27 46.38 21.42 13.02
CA ASP A 27 47.38 20.77 12.17
C ASP A 27 47.47 19.25 12.46
N LEU A 28 47.28 18.83 13.71
CA LEU A 28 47.17 17.41 14.08
C LEU A 28 45.94 16.77 13.42
N PHE A 29 44.78 17.43 13.48
CA PHE A 29 43.56 16.95 12.82
C PHE A 29 43.72 16.86 11.31
N ARG A 30 44.45 17.80 10.69
CA ARG A 30 44.81 17.72 9.28
C ARG A 30 45.67 16.48 8.99
N HIS A 31 46.71 16.27 9.80
CA HIS A 31 47.66 15.17 9.60
C HIS A 31 46.97 13.80 9.63
N TYR A 32 46.03 13.61 10.54
CA TYR A 32 45.22 12.39 10.63
C TYR A 32 44.02 12.36 9.66
N GLY A 33 43.83 13.40 8.83
CA GLY A 33 42.75 13.48 7.86
C GLY A 33 41.36 13.68 8.47
N TRP A 34 41.27 14.18 9.70
CA TRP A 34 39.99 14.40 10.41
C TRP A 34 39.27 15.66 9.96
N LEU A 35 40.02 16.66 9.45
CA LEU A 35 39.50 17.92 8.92
C LEU A 35 40.22 18.27 7.62
N ASP A 36 39.47 18.81 6.66
CA ASP A 36 39.99 19.35 5.41
C ASP A 36 40.56 20.78 5.61
N GLU A 37 41.27 21.28 4.59
CA GLU A 37 41.92 22.59 4.65
C GLU A 37 40.94 23.76 4.78
N GLU A 38 39.76 23.67 4.16
CA GLU A 38 38.74 24.71 4.17
C GLU A 38 38.09 24.82 5.55
N SER A 39 37.77 23.67 6.16
CA SER A 39 37.30 23.58 7.54
C SER A 39 38.31 24.19 8.51
N ILE A 40 39.60 23.85 8.40
CA ILE A 40 40.64 24.39 9.28
C ILE A 40 40.77 25.92 9.13
N LYS A 41 40.69 26.43 7.90
CA LYS A 41 40.73 27.87 7.64
C LYS A 41 39.61 28.59 8.37
N SER A 42 38.38 28.06 8.27
CA SER A 42 37.20 28.60 8.95
C SER A 42 37.33 28.52 10.48
N LEU A 43 37.89 27.43 11.02
CA LEU A 43 38.09 27.26 12.46
C LEU A 43 39.18 28.18 13.06
N LYS A 44 40.16 28.60 12.25
CA LYS A 44 41.17 29.58 12.67
C LYS A 44 40.58 30.97 12.88
N GLU A 45 39.47 31.31 12.22
CA GLU A 45 38.77 32.58 12.40
C GLU A 45 38.14 32.72 13.80
N LEU A 46 37.82 31.62 14.48
CA LEU A 46 37.27 31.61 15.85
C LEU A 46 38.19 32.26 16.89
N LYS A 47 39.48 32.41 16.59
CA LYS A 47 40.46 33.11 17.44
C LYS A 47 40.24 34.63 17.48
N SER A 48 39.54 35.17 16.48
CA SER A 48 39.23 36.59 16.37
C SER A 48 38.07 37.03 17.28
N PHE A 49 37.36 36.07 17.89
CA PHE A 49 36.21 36.36 18.74
C PHE A 49 36.60 37.16 19.99
N PRO A 50 35.68 37.93 20.58
CA PRO A 50 35.93 38.63 21.83
C PRO A 50 36.06 37.65 23.00
N PHE A 51 36.86 38.01 24.01
CA PHE A 51 36.91 37.27 25.26
C PHE A 51 35.51 37.22 25.93
N PRO A 52 35.08 36.06 26.48
CA PRO A 52 35.83 34.80 26.61
C PRO A 52 35.61 33.79 25.47
N PHE A 53 34.86 34.15 24.43
CA PHE A 53 34.47 33.22 23.35
C PHE A 53 35.64 32.75 22.50
N ASN A 54 36.73 33.51 22.39
CA ASN A 54 37.99 33.06 21.76
C ASN A 54 38.67 31.89 22.47
N ILE A 55 38.33 31.62 23.73
CA ILE A 55 38.79 30.45 24.47
C ILE A 55 37.79 29.31 24.31
N PHE A 56 36.51 29.60 24.52
CA PHE A 56 35.46 28.58 24.54
C PHE A 56 35.18 27.99 23.16
N ALA A 57 35.10 28.80 22.10
CA ALA A 57 34.73 28.30 20.78
C ALA A 57 35.76 27.30 20.22
N PRO A 58 37.08 27.57 20.20
CA PRO A 58 38.07 26.59 19.78
C PRO A 58 38.06 25.32 20.63
N PHE A 59 37.87 25.45 21.95
CA PHE A 59 37.78 24.32 22.86
C PHE A 59 36.56 23.42 22.55
N VAL A 60 35.39 24.01 22.36
CA VAL A 60 34.16 23.27 22.02
C VAL A 60 34.31 22.55 20.68
N VAL A 61 34.90 23.19 19.67
CA VAL A 61 35.15 22.55 18.37
C VAL A 61 36.12 21.39 18.52
N LEU A 62 37.26 21.62 19.18
CA LEU A 62 38.25 20.58 19.43
C LEU A 62 37.63 19.36 20.13
N MET A 63 36.84 19.61 21.18
CA MET A 63 36.12 18.58 21.91
C MET A 63 35.12 17.85 21.00
N SER A 64 34.40 18.56 20.14
CA SER A 64 33.39 17.97 19.25
C SER A 64 34.00 17.08 18.17
N VAL A 65 35.13 17.51 17.59
CA VAL A 65 35.89 16.71 16.61
C VAL A 65 36.43 15.44 17.27
N TRP A 66 37.06 15.58 18.45
CA TRP A 66 37.53 14.44 19.22
C TRP A 66 36.42 13.47 19.62
N LEU A 67 35.29 13.97 20.14
CA LEU A 67 34.15 13.15 20.51
C LEU A 67 33.55 12.43 19.30
N SER A 68 33.50 13.07 18.14
CA SER A 68 32.99 12.46 16.91
C SER A 68 33.93 11.33 16.45
N TYR A 69 35.24 11.55 16.46
CA TYR A 69 36.21 10.51 16.12
C TYR A 69 36.18 9.35 17.14
N ALA A 70 36.15 9.67 18.43
CA ALA A 70 36.04 8.67 19.49
C ALA A 70 34.76 7.83 19.34
N LYS A 71 33.61 8.46 19.03
CA LYS A 71 32.36 7.73 18.73
C LYS A 71 32.51 6.79 17.55
N THR A 72 33.08 7.23 16.43
CA THR A 72 33.28 6.40 15.24
C THR A 72 34.25 5.25 15.50
N PHE A 73 35.36 5.50 16.16
CA PHE A 73 36.32 4.46 16.56
C PHE A 73 35.66 3.44 17.49
N MET A 74 35.00 3.92 18.55
CA MET A 74 34.28 3.07 19.50
C MET A 74 33.16 2.28 18.81
N TYR A 75 32.44 2.85 17.85
CA TYR A 75 31.39 2.15 17.11
C TYR A 75 31.93 0.92 16.35
N ASN A 76 33.14 1.01 15.80
CA ASN A 76 33.79 -0.08 15.08
C ASN A 76 34.40 -1.12 16.02
N VAL A 77 35.13 -0.69 17.05
CA VAL A 77 35.77 -1.60 18.03
C VAL A 77 34.76 -2.31 18.92
N SER A 78 33.65 -1.64 19.26
CA SER A 78 32.57 -2.24 20.05
C SER A 78 31.56 -3.04 19.22
N SER A 79 31.80 -3.24 17.92
CA SER A 79 30.85 -3.91 17.03
C SER A 79 30.49 -5.33 17.50
N ASP A 80 31.47 -6.12 17.94
CA ASP A 80 31.25 -7.47 18.47
C ASP A 80 30.49 -7.45 19.80
N ILE A 81 30.81 -6.50 20.68
CA ILE A 81 30.12 -6.31 21.97
C ILE A 81 28.66 -5.92 21.73
N ARG A 82 28.42 -4.95 20.83
CA ARG A 82 27.09 -4.51 20.44
C ARG A 82 26.29 -5.65 19.82
N ARG A 83 26.89 -6.45 18.93
CA ARG A 83 26.24 -7.63 18.35
C ARG A 83 25.86 -8.64 19.43
N LYS A 84 26.74 -8.92 20.38
CA LYS A 84 26.45 -9.84 21.50
C LYS A 84 25.29 -9.33 22.36
N LEU A 85 25.31 -8.04 22.73
CA LEU A 85 24.22 -7.43 23.49
C LEU A 85 22.90 -7.46 22.72
N ASN A 86 22.92 -7.16 21.42
CA ASN A 86 21.71 -7.22 20.59
C ASN A 86 21.13 -8.63 20.50
N THR A 87 21.96 -9.67 20.38
CA THR A 87 21.50 -11.07 20.36
C THR A 87 20.95 -11.53 21.72
N GLU A 88 21.57 -11.10 22.82
CA GLU A 88 21.17 -11.52 24.17
C GLU A 88 19.87 -10.85 24.62
N TYR A 89 19.75 -9.54 24.38
CA TYR A 89 18.64 -8.74 24.91
C TYR A 89 17.55 -8.46 23.88
N ASN A 90 17.79 -8.71 22.58
CA ASN A 90 16.86 -8.45 21.47
C ASN A 90 16.11 -7.10 21.60
N PRO A 91 16.83 -5.98 21.74
CA PRO A 91 16.22 -4.68 22.04
C PRO A 91 15.42 -4.08 20.88
N GLU A 92 15.54 -4.64 19.68
CA GLU A 92 14.83 -4.19 18.49
C GLU A 92 13.56 -5.02 18.30
N ASP A 93 12.42 -4.39 18.52
CA ASP A 93 11.13 -4.97 18.16
C ASP A 93 10.91 -4.91 16.65
N ALA A 94 10.21 -5.91 16.10
CA ALA A 94 9.80 -5.89 14.71
C ALA A 94 8.85 -4.72 14.42
N ALA A 95 8.95 -4.17 13.21
CA ALA A 95 8.08 -3.09 12.78
C ALA A 95 6.60 -3.51 12.84
N PRO A 96 5.66 -2.64 13.26
CA PRO A 96 4.25 -2.97 13.34
C PRO A 96 3.65 -3.44 12.00
N SER A 97 4.13 -2.88 10.88
CA SER A 97 3.73 -3.29 9.52
C SER A 97 4.04 -4.75 9.21
N SER A 98 5.08 -5.32 9.82
CA SER A 98 5.45 -6.74 9.69
C SER A 98 4.71 -7.62 10.69
N LEU A 99 4.34 -7.08 11.85
CA LEU A 99 3.68 -7.83 12.92
C LEU A 99 2.17 -8.01 12.68
N ILE A 100 1.50 -7.01 12.13
CA ILE A 100 0.03 -7.05 11.95
C ILE A 100 -0.40 -8.19 10.99
N PRO A 101 0.26 -8.42 9.83
CA PRO A 101 -0.05 -9.58 9.00
C PRO A 101 0.10 -10.91 9.74
N ALA A 102 1.09 -11.04 10.64
CA ALA A 102 1.27 -12.24 11.44
C ALA A 102 0.09 -12.47 12.39
N ALA A 103 -0.54 -11.41 12.91
CA ALA A 103 -1.73 -11.52 13.75
C ALA A 103 -2.96 -12.06 12.99
N PHE A 104 -3.07 -11.81 11.68
CA PHE A 104 -4.14 -12.37 10.84
C PHE A 104 -3.90 -13.85 10.49
N ILE A 105 -2.63 -14.27 10.41
CA ILE A 105 -2.24 -15.68 10.15
C ILE A 105 -2.34 -16.52 11.43
N ALA A 106 -1.97 -15.95 12.58
CA ALA A 106 -1.95 -16.59 13.89
C ALA A 106 -2.74 -15.75 14.92
N PRO A 107 -4.09 -15.84 14.96
CA PRO A 107 -4.93 -15.05 15.85
C PRO A 107 -4.64 -15.27 17.34
N GLU A 108 -4.13 -16.44 17.72
CA GLU A 108 -3.72 -16.74 19.10
C GLU A 108 -2.53 -15.87 19.56
N LYS A 109 -1.76 -15.31 18.62
CA LYS A 109 -0.63 -14.41 18.87
C LYS A 109 -1.01 -12.93 18.90
N THR A 110 -2.27 -12.58 18.61
CA THR A 110 -2.70 -11.18 18.54
C THR A 110 -2.44 -10.42 19.84
N THR A 111 -2.65 -11.04 21.01
CA THR A 111 -2.41 -10.38 22.30
C THR A 111 -0.93 -10.04 22.51
N GLU A 112 -0.04 -10.97 22.16
CA GLU A 112 1.41 -10.78 22.23
C GLU A 112 1.86 -9.67 21.25
N ILE A 113 1.36 -9.72 20.01
CA ILE A 113 1.66 -8.72 18.97
C ILE A 113 1.21 -7.31 19.39
N ARG A 114 -0.01 -7.17 19.92
CA ARG A 114 -0.50 -5.88 20.44
C ARG A 114 0.40 -5.35 21.55
N GLN A 115 0.90 -6.22 22.42
CA GLN A 115 1.82 -5.81 23.48
C GLN A 115 3.17 -5.34 22.93
N ILE A 116 3.73 -6.00 21.91
CA ILE A 116 4.96 -5.55 21.25
C ILE A 116 4.76 -4.17 20.64
N ILE A 117 3.65 -3.94 19.92
CA ILE A 117 3.36 -2.63 19.32
C ILE A 117 3.13 -1.56 20.40
N ARG A 118 2.47 -1.90 21.51
CA ARG A 118 2.37 -1.00 22.69
C ARG A 118 3.72 -0.60 23.26
N ASN A 119 4.67 -1.53 23.36
CA ASN A 119 6.01 -1.26 23.89
C ASN A 119 6.78 -0.25 23.03
N GLN A 120 6.43 -0.13 21.75
CA GLN A 120 6.97 0.87 20.82
C GLN A 120 6.35 2.27 20.98
N GLY A 121 5.35 2.42 21.85
CA GLY A 121 4.73 3.70 22.20
C GLY A 121 3.41 4.04 21.50
N PHE A 122 2.82 3.09 20.76
CA PHE A 122 1.51 3.30 20.12
C PHE A 122 0.36 3.12 21.10
N SER A 123 -0.69 3.95 20.97
CA SER A 123 -1.93 3.80 21.74
C SER A 123 -2.79 2.63 21.23
N GLU A 124 -3.74 2.14 22.04
CA GLU A 124 -4.67 1.10 21.58
C GLU A 124 -5.47 1.51 20.34
N GLU A 125 -5.92 2.76 20.32
CA GLU A 125 -6.67 3.30 19.19
C GLU A 125 -5.82 3.30 17.91
N GLN A 126 -4.54 3.66 18.00
CA GLN A 126 -3.62 3.58 16.88
C GLN A 126 -3.43 2.13 16.43
N ILE A 127 -3.25 1.19 17.37
CA ILE A 127 -3.11 -0.24 17.07
C ILE A 127 -4.37 -0.73 16.33
N ASP A 128 -5.57 -0.41 16.81
CA ASP A 128 -6.82 -0.80 16.17
C ASP A 128 -6.93 -0.25 14.73
N LEU A 129 -6.55 1.00 14.49
CA LEU A 129 -6.49 1.58 13.15
C LEU A 129 -5.48 0.87 12.25
N MET A 130 -4.33 0.46 12.80
CA MET A 130 -3.33 -0.28 12.03
C MET A 130 -3.85 -1.67 11.64
N PHE A 131 -4.54 -2.36 12.55
CA PHE A 131 -5.23 -3.63 12.23
C PHE A 131 -6.30 -3.42 11.15
N LEU A 132 -7.12 -2.38 11.28
CA LEU A 132 -8.14 -2.04 10.29
C LEU A 132 -7.54 -1.76 8.92
N SER A 133 -6.39 -1.09 8.85
CA SER A 133 -5.72 -0.77 7.58
C SER A 133 -5.22 -2.00 6.81
N MET A 134 -5.03 -3.12 7.50
CA MET A 134 -4.60 -4.40 6.91
C MET A 134 -5.77 -5.34 6.64
N TYR A 135 -7.01 -4.93 6.95
CA TYR A 135 -8.20 -5.72 6.66
C TYR A 135 -8.38 -5.90 5.15
N ARG A 136 -8.62 -7.14 4.70
CA ARG A 136 -8.82 -7.44 3.28
C ARG A 136 -10.28 -7.20 2.91
N MET A 137 -10.49 -6.20 2.07
CA MET A 137 -11.79 -5.91 1.46
C MET A 137 -12.03 -6.85 0.27
N TYR A 138 -13.30 -7.12 -0.05
CA TYR A 138 -13.66 -7.77 -1.31
C TYR A 138 -13.40 -6.82 -2.47
N ASP A 139 -12.97 -7.32 -3.62
CA ASP A 139 -12.97 -6.53 -4.85
C ASP A 139 -14.40 -6.38 -5.41
N GLU A 140 -14.55 -5.40 -6.31
CA GLU A 140 -15.83 -5.07 -6.94
C GLU A 140 -16.51 -6.26 -7.64
N ASN A 141 -15.73 -7.11 -8.34
CA ASN A 141 -16.30 -8.24 -9.07
C ASN A 141 -16.79 -9.32 -8.10
N VAL A 142 -16.07 -9.55 -7.00
CA VAL A 142 -16.53 -10.43 -5.94
C VAL A 142 -17.83 -9.90 -5.34
N VAL A 143 -17.91 -8.62 -5.02
CA VAL A 143 -19.14 -8.00 -4.48
C VAL A 143 -20.31 -8.15 -5.47
N ARG A 144 -20.11 -7.82 -6.75
CA ARG A 144 -21.11 -8.03 -7.83
C ARG A 144 -21.59 -9.48 -7.87
N ASN A 145 -20.67 -10.44 -7.88
CA ASN A 145 -21.01 -11.85 -7.97
C ASN A 145 -21.80 -12.34 -6.74
N LEU A 146 -21.41 -11.92 -5.54
CA LEU A 146 -22.13 -12.26 -4.32
C LEU A 146 -23.54 -11.68 -4.31
N TYR A 147 -23.71 -10.45 -4.80
CA TYR A 147 -25.03 -9.83 -4.94
C TYR A 147 -25.90 -10.55 -5.97
N LEU A 148 -25.39 -10.79 -7.19
CA LEU A 148 -26.15 -11.50 -8.24
C LEU A 148 -26.53 -12.93 -7.83
N ARG A 149 -25.73 -13.57 -6.97
CA ARG A 149 -25.99 -14.90 -6.41
C ARG A 149 -26.92 -14.89 -5.20
N GLY A 150 -27.37 -13.71 -4.76
CA GLY A 150 -28.26 -13.56 -3.60
C GLY A 150 -27.59 -13.81 -2.25
N VAL A 151 -26.25 -13.79 -2.19
CA VAL A 151 -25.49 -13.91 -0.94
C VAL A 151 -25.45 -12.59 -0.19
N LEU A 152 -25.40 -11.46 -0.91
CA LEU A 152 -25.51 -10.12 -0.33
C LEU A 152 -26.91 -9.56 -0.54
N SER A 153 -27.45 -8.91 0.50
CA SER A 153 -28.60 -8.00 0.35
C SER A 153 -28.16 -6.70 -0.33
N GLU A 154 -29.11 -5.84 -0.67
CA GLU A 154 -28.81 -4.50 -1.19
C GLU A 154 -28.03 -3.68 -0.17
N GLU A 155 -28.42 -3.71 1.10
CA GLU A 155 -27.70 -3.01 2.17
C GLU A 155 -26.25 -3.54 2.31
N GLY A 156 -26.09 -4.86 2.28
CA GLY A 156 -24.77 -5.50 2.35
C GLY A 156 -23.90 -5.17 1.13
N LEU A 157 -24.49 -5.08 -0.06
CA LEU A 157 -23.82 -4.59 -1.25
C LEU A 157 -23.27 -3.17 -1.03
N TYR A 158 -24.12 -2.24 -0.60
CA TYR A 158 -23.71 -0.86 -0.38
C TYR A 158 -22.63 -0.75 0.69
N GLU A 159 -22.72 -1.52 1.78
CA GLU A 159 -21.68 -1.60 2.80
C GLU A 159 -20.31 -1.99 2.21
N ARG A 160 -20.24 -3.11 1.46
CA ARG A 160 -18.98 -3.60 0.88
C ARG A 160 -18.42 -2.65 -0.18
N MET A 161 -19.27 -2.03 -0.98
CA MET A 161 -18.81 -1.06 -1.98
C MET A 161 -18.32 0.25 -1.33
N ARG A 162 -18.88 0.66 -0.19
CA ARG A 162 -18.37 1.80 0.58
C ARG A 162 -17.01 1.52 1.22
N GLU A 163 -16.76 0.29 1.66
CA GLU A 163 -15.43 -0.14 2.14
C GLU A 163 -14.36 0.10 1.06
N LEU A 164 -14.71 -0.11 -0.22
CA LEU A 164 -13.86 0.17 -1.39
C LEU A 164 -13.74 1.67 -1.75
N GLY A 165 -14.45 2.56 -1.07
CA GLY A 165 -14.42 4.00 -1.30
C GLY A 165 -15.42 4.51 -2.35
N TYR A 166 -16.40 3.71 -2.77
CA TYR A 166 -17.47 4.19 -3.64
C TYR A 166 -18.54 4.97 -2.87
N THR A 167 -19.09 6.00 -3.51
CA THR A 167 -20.26 6.74 -3.00
C THR A 167 -21.55 6.02 -3.38
N ASP A 168 -22.61 6.20 -2.60
CA ASP A 168 -23.92 5.59 -2.87
C ASP A 168 -24.44 5.90 -4.29
N THR A 169 -24.17 7.09 -4.81
CA THR A 169 -24.50 7.46 -6.20
C THR A 169 -23.79 6.57 -7.21
N ARG A 170 -22.46 6.40 -7.07
CA ARG A 170 -21.67 5.56 -7.97
C ARG A 170 -22.07 4.10 -7.88
N ILE A 171 -22.35 3.61 -6.66
CA ILE A 171 -22.84 2.25 -6.44
C ILE A 171 -24.12 2.03 -7.24
N LYS A 172 -25.08 2.96 -7.16
CA LYS A 172 -26.34 2.87 -7.90
C LYS A 172 -26.13 2.84 -9.41
N GLU A 173 -25.23 3.66 -9.94
CA GLU A 173 -24.88 3.69 -11.37
C GLU A 173 -24.24 2.36 -11.82
N MET A 174 -23.35 1.80 -11.01
CA MET A 174 -22.69 0.52 -11.31
C MET A 174 -23.68 -0.65 -11.31
N VAL A 175 -24.57 -0.71 -10.32
CA VAL A 175 -25.61 -1.75 -10.22
C VAL A 175 -26.50 -1.76 -11.46
N GLN A 176 -26.83 -0.59 -12.03
CA GLN A 176 -27.60 -0.50 -13.27
C GLN A 176 -26.89 -1.13 -14.47
N GLY A 177 -25.55 -1.18 -14.46
CA GLY A 177 -24.73 -1.79 -15.51
C GLY A 177 -24.49 -3.29 -15.37
N TRP A 178 -24.94 -3.92 -14.29
CA TRP A 178 -24.70 -5.35 -14.05
C TRP A 178 -25.58 -6.34 -14.81
N PRO A 179 -26.85 -6.03 -15.13
CA PRO A 179 -27.65 -6.86 -16.02
C PRO A 179 -26.93 -7.08 -17.36
N VAL A 180 -26.86 -8.34 -17.78
CA VAL A 180 -26.24 -8.70 -19.06
C VAL A 180 -27.18 -8.30 -20.18
N ILE A 181 -26.61 -7.59 -21.15
CA ILE A 181 -27.23 -7.30 -22.43
C ILE A 181 -26.47 -8.12 -23.49
N PRO A 182 -27.16 -8.85 -24.38
CA PRO A 182 -26.50 -9.57 -25.47
C PRO A 182 -25.61 -8.64 -26.30
N ASN A 183 -24.51 -9.18 -26.81
CA ASN A 183 -23.63 -8.39 -27.66
C ASN A 183 -24.32 -8.06 -29.00
N VAL A 184 -23.75 -7.14 -29.77
CA VAL A 184 -24.34 -6.67 -31.04
C VAL A 184 -24.58 -7.82 -32.04
N ALA A 185 -23.65 -8.77 -32.16
CA ALA A 185 -23.80 -9.91 -33.06
C ALA A 185 -24.93 -10.84 -32.61
N ASP A 186 -25.02 -11.11 -31.31
CA ASP A 186 -26.12 -11.89 -30.73
C ASP A 186 -27.46 -11.21 -31.00
N LEU A 187 -27.56 -9.88 -30.82
CA LEU A 187 -28.79 -9.15 -31.10
C LEU A 187 -29.22 -9.30 -32.57
N PHE A 188 -28.29 -9.18 -33.52
CA PHE A 188 -28.62 -9.43 -34.94
C PHE A 188 -29.00 -10.88 -35.21
N HIS A 189 -28.37 -11.84 -34.55
CA HIS A 189 -28.74 -13.25 -34.65
C HIS A 189 -30.17 -13.50 -34.12
N LEU A 190 -30.51 -12.94 -32.97
CA LEU A 190 -31.85 -13.00 -32.38
C LEU A 190 -32.90 -12.40 -33.32
N VAL A 191 -32.60 -11.26 -33.96
CA VAL A 191 -33.49 -10.65 -34.97
C VAL A 191 -33.65 -11.55 -36.19
N ALA A 192 -32.55 -12.10 -36.73
CA ALA A 192 -32.60 -13.00 -37.89
C ALA A 192 -33.36 -14.31 -37.62
N LYS A 193 -33.49 -14.70 -36.35
CA LYS A 193 -34.26 -15.86 -35.88
C LYS A 193 -35.66 -15.50 -35.41
N GLU A 194 -36.16 -14.31 -35.75
CA GLU A 194 -37.53 -13.87 -35.44
C GLU A 194 -37.83 -13.85 -33.93
N ALA A 195 -36.80 -13.82 -33.07
CA ALA A 195 -36.96 -13.89 -31.62
C ALA A 195 -37.69 -12.66 -31.05
N PHE A 196 -37.89 -11.60 -31.85
CA PHE A 196 -38.62 -10.39 -31.48
C PHE A 196 -40.04 -10.32 -32.06
N GLU A 197 -40.49 -11.33 -32.80
CA GLU A 197 -41.76 -11.34 -33.55
C GLU A 197 -42.78 -12.26 -32.86
N PRO A 198 -43.75 -11.72 -32.08
CA PRO A 198 -44.65 -12.54 -31.26
C PRO A 198 -45.52 -13.50 -32.05
N ASP A 199 -45.94 -13.11 -33.24
CA ASP A 199 -46.71 -13.93 -34.19
C ASP A 199 -45.92 -15.13 -34.69
N MET A 200 -44.62 -14.96 -34.99
CA MET A 200 -43.75 -16.06 -35.39
C MET A 200 -43.44 -17.01 -34.22
N ILE A 201 -43.22 -16.46 -33.03
CA ILE A 201 -43.03 -17.24 -31.79
C ILE A 201 -44.24 -18.13 -31.52
N GLU A 202 -45.46 -17.60 -31.64
CA GLU A 202 -46.69 -18.35 -31.45
C GLU A 202 -46.92 -19.36 -32.58
N HIS A 203 -46.73 -18.97 -33.84
CA HIS A 203 -46.97 -19.83 -34.99
C HIS A 203 -46.10 -21.08 -35.00
N TYR A 204 -44.82 -20.94 -34.64
CA TYR A 204 -43.85 -22.03 -34.63
C TYR A 204 -43.59 -22.64 -33.25
N GLY A 205 -44.25 -22.15 -32.19
CA GLY A 205 -44.06 -22.66 -30.84
C GLY A 205 -42.64 -22.46 -30.29
N TYR A 206 -41.94 -21.38 -30.66
CA TYR A 206 -40.54 -21.16 -30.25
C TYR A 206 -40.36 -21.05 -28.72
N ALA A 207 -41.43 -20.76 -27.99
CA ALA A 207 -41.42 -20.72 -26.52
C ALA A 207 -41.61 -22.09 -25.86
N ASP A 208 -41.97 -23.11 -26.62
CA ASP A 208 -42.27 -24.43 -26.10
C ASP A 208 -41.02 -25.06 -25.47
N GLU A 209 -41.26 -25.86 -24.44
CA GLU A 209 -40.24 -26.61 -23.70
C GLU A 209 -39.09 -25.77 -23.11
N PHE A 210 -39.29 -24.46 -22.92
CA PHE A 210 -38.29 -23.61 -22.29
C PHE A 210 -37.90 -24.16 -20.90
N PRO A 211 -36.62 -24.51 -20.66
CA PRO A 211 -36.24 -25.19 -19.44
C PRO A 211 -36.13 -24.21 -18.27
N GLU A 212 -37.24 -23.95 -17.57
CA GLU A 212 -37.35 -22.96 -16.48
C GLU A 212 -36.29 -23.12 -15.38
N ASP A 213 -35.83 -24.34 -15.12
CA ASP A 213 -34.79 -24.63 -14.12
C ASP A 213 -33.46 -23.90 -14.39
N GLN A 214 -33.20 -23.50 -15.65
CA GLN A 214 -32.00 -22.75 -16.01
C GLN A 214 -32.07 -21.28 -15.61
N VAL A 215 -33.27 -20.71 -15.47
CA VAL A 215 -33.49 -19.27 -15.24
C VAL A 215 -32.80 -18.79 -13.97
N LYS A 216 -32.80 -19.61 -12.92
CA LYS A 216 -32.12 -19.28 -11.66
C LYS A 216 -30.62 -19.06 -11.87
N TRP A 217 -29.97 -19.89 -12.68
CA TRP A 217 -28.53 -19.82 -12.94
C TRP A 217 -28.20 -18.67 -13.88
N LEU A 218 -29.01 -18.45 -14.91
CA LEU A 218 -28.88 -17.32 -15.83
C LEU A 218 -29.03 -15.98 -15.11
N LYS A 219 -30.00 -15.87 -14.18
CA LYS A 219 -30.17 -14.69 -13.32
C LYS A 219 -28.93 -14.43 -12.47
N MET A 220 -28.30 -15.47 -11.93
CA MET A 220 -27.04 -15.34 -11.16
C MET A 220 -25.85 -14.90 -12.03
N GLN A 221 -25.94 -15.02 -13.35
CA GLN A 221 -24.96 -14.45 -14.30
C GLN A 221 -25.33 -13.01 -14.72
N GLY A 222 -26.48 -12.50 -14.28
CA GLY A 222 -27.02 -11.20 -14.67
C GLY A 222 -27.92 -11.23 -15.92
N LEU A 223 -28.17 -12.40 -16.52
CA LEU A 223 -29.04 -12.50 -17.68
C LEU A 223 -30.51 -12.53 -17.23
N SER A 224 -31.31 -11.60 -17.77
CA SER A 224 -32.74 -11.54 -17.45
C SER A 224 -33.49 -12.74 -18.05
N ARG A 225 -34.66 -13.08 -17.48
CA ARG A 225 -35.54 -14.11 -18.06
C ARG A 225 -35.98 -13.76 -19.47
N GLU A 226 -36.19 -12.47 -19.75
CA GLU A 226 -36.51 -11.98 -21.09
C GLU A 226 -35.41 -12.33 -22.09
N TRP A 227 -34.15 -12.00 -21.78
CA TRP A 227 -33.03 -12.35 -22.66
C TRP A 227 -32.84 -13.87 -22.77
N ALA A 228 -33.02 -14.61 -21.69
CA ALA A 228 -32.97 -16.08 -21.72
C ALA A 228 -34.01 -16.66 -22.68
N LEU A 229 -35.24 -16.13 -22.69
CA LEU A 229 -36.28 -16.53 -23.63
C LEU A 229 -35.91 -16.16 -25.07
N LYS A 230 -35.35 -14.97 -25.32
CA LYS A 230 -34.92 -14.60 -26.69
C LYS A 230 -33.86 -15.56 -27.22
N PHE A 231 -32.86 -15.88 -26.41
CA PHE A 231 -31.86 -16.90 -26.76
C PHE A 231 -32.49 -18.27 -26.99
N TRP A 232 -33.51 -18.63 -26.20
CA TRP A 232 -34.27 -19.85 -26.45
C TRP A 232 -35.00 -19.78 -27.79
N TYR A 233 -35.70 -18.70 -28.13
CA TYR A 233 -36.42 -18.63 -29.40
C TYR A 233 -35.50 -18.77 -30.61
N ALA A 234 -34.22 -18.43 -30.46
CA ALA A 234 -33.19 -18.55 -31.49
C ALA A 234 -32.31 -19.81 -31.37
N HIS A 235 -32.57 -20.71 -30.43
CA HIS A 235 -31.64 -21.82 -30.11
C HIS A 235 -31.58 -22.91 -31.18
N TRP A 236 -32.59 -22.97 -32.05
CA TRP A 236 -32.70 -23.97 -33.09
C TRP A 236 -31.94 -23.54 -34.34
N ASP A 237 -31.28 -24.50 -35.00
CA ASP A 237 -30.57 -24.27 -36.25
C ASP A 237 -31.35 -24.85 -37.44
N THR A 238 -31.45 -24.06 -38.51
CA THR A 238 -31.95 -24.53 -39.79
C THR A 238 -30.92 -25.49 -40.39
N PRO A 239 -31.32 -26.70 -40.81
CA PRO A 239 -30.43 -27.59 -41.56
C PRO A 239 -29.85 -26.86 -42.77
N SER A 240 -28.57 -27.11 -43.06
CA SER A 240 -27.94 -26.60 -44.28
C SER A 240 -28.59 -27.20 -45.53
N ILE A 241 -28.44 -26.54 -46.69
CA ILE A 241 -28.93 -27.07 -47.98
C ILE A 241 -28.38 -28.47 -48.25
N GLN A 242 -27.12 -28.72 -47.90
CA GLN A 242 -26.48 -30.03 -48.03
C GLN A 242 -27.17 -31.07 -47.15
N HIS A 243 -27.49 -30.75 -45.90
CA HIS A 243 -28.27 -31.62 -45.03
C HIS A 243 -29.67 -31.89 -45.61
N GLY A 244 -30.29 -30.88 -46.24
CA GLY A 244 -31.55 -31.05 -46.97
C GLY A 244 -31.44 -32.08 -48.10
N PHE A 245 -30.40 -32.00 -48.94
CA PHE A 245 -30.16 -33.00 -49.98
C PHE A 245 -29.89 -34.39 -49.41
N GLU A 246 -29.10 -34.51 -48.34
CA GLU A 246 -28.83 -35.78 -47.67
C GLU A 246 -30.07 -36.41 -47.01
N MET A 247 -31.01 -35.59 -46.53
CA MET A 247 -32.30 -36.04 -46.01
C MET A 247 -33.21 -36.52 -47.15
N LEU A 248 -33.24 -35.80 -48.28
CA LEU A 248 -34.03 -36.19 -49.46
C LEU A 248 -33.57 -37.54 -50.03
N HIS A 249 -32.27 -37.72 -50.26
CA HIS A 249 -31.73 -38.96 -50.83
C HIS A 249 -31.76 -40.15 -49.84
N ARG A 250 -32.00 -39.90 -48.53
CA ARG A 250 -32.27 -40.98 -47.56
C ARG A 250 -33.69 -41.53 -47.67
N GLN A 251 -34.61 -40.78 -48.26
CA GLN A 251 -36.03 -41.18 -48.42
C GLN A 251 -36.30 -41.92 -49.74
N ASP A 252 -35.39 -41.80 -50.72
CA ASP A 252 -35.37 -42.60 -51.96
C ASP A 252 -34.05 -43.42 -52.03
N PRO A 253 -33.98 -44.60 -51.38
CA PRO A 253 -32.80 -45.48 -51.46
C PRO A 253 -32.63 -46.17 -52.81
#